data_AF-A0A699YL83-F1
#
_entry.id   AF-A0A699YL83-F1
#
_cell.length_a   1.000
_cell.length_b   1.000
_cell.length_c   1.000
_cell.angle_alpha   90.00
_cell.angle_beta   90.00
_cell.angle_gamma   90.00
#
_symmetry.space_group_name_H-M   'P 1'
#
loop_
_entity.id
_entity.type
_entity.pdbx_description
1 polymer ?
#
loop_
_entity_poly.entity_id
_entity_poly.type
_entity_poly.pdbx_seq_one_letter_code
_entity_poly.pdbx_strand_id
1 'polypeptide(L)'
;MLTDKYRPETCCIVGNYYSLKGQHEKAVEYFRRALKLQRTYLAAWTLMGHEFMELKNTAAAIEAYRQAVDLAASDFRAWYGLGQAYELLRMPYYALYYY
;
A
#
# COMPACT_ATOMS: atom_id res chain seq x y z
N MET A 1 5.58 -27.53 8.57
CA MET A 1 6.27 -26.49 7.79
C MET A 1 6.21 -25.21 8.60
N LEU A 2 7.31 -24.87 9.29
CA LEU A 2 7.43 -23.68 10.11
C LEU A 2 7.45 -22.46 9.17
N THR A 3 6.35 -21.73 9.10
CA THR A 3 6.35 -20.39 8.53
C THR A 3 7.25 -19.53 9.42
N ASP A 4 8.44 -19.23 8.91
CA ASP A 4 9.41 -18.40 9.60
C ASP A 4 8.77 -17.05 9.96
N LYS A 5 8.54 -16.81 11.25
CA LYS A 5 7.80 -15.65 11.76
C LYS A 5 8.48 -14.30 11.42
N TYR A 6 9.70 -14.36 10.90
CA TYR A 6 10.57 -13.24 10.54
C TYR A 6 10.72 -13.03 9.03
N ARG A 7 9.91 -13.69 8.21
CA ARG A 7 9.91 -13.44 6.76
C ARG A 7 8.93 -12.34 6.37
N PRO A 8 9.35 -11.39 5.51
CA PRO A 8 8.45 -10.36 5.01
C PRO A 8 7.24 -10.95 4.28
N GLU A 9 7.40 -12.11 3.62
CA GLU A 9 6.30 -12.78 2.93
C GLU A 9 5.18 -13.20 3.90
N THR A 10 5.54 -13.71 5.09
CA THR A 10 4.56 -14.13 6.10
C THR A 10 3.81 -12.93 6.65
N CYS A 11 4.51 -11.82 6.90
CA CYS A 11 3.85 -10.56 7.28
C CYS A 11 2.90 -10.06 6.20
N CYS A 12 3.24 -10.20 4.92
CA CYS A 12 2.35 -9.81 3.82
C CYS A 12 1.12 -10.72 3.69
N ILE A 13 1.28 -12.04 3.88
CA ILE A 13 0.14 -12.97 3.88
C ILE A 13 -0.83 -12.63 5.01
N VAL A 14 -0.31 -12.36 6.21
CA VAL A 14 -1.14 -11.94 7.35
C VAL A 14 -1.78 -10.57 7.10
N GLY A 15 -1.05 -9.62 6.52
CA GLY A 15 -1.59 -8.32 6.12
C GLY A 15 -2.78 -8.46 5.15
N ASN A 16 -2.62 -9.27 4.10
CA ASN A 16 -3.69 -9.56 3.14
C ASN A 16 -4.90 -10.23 3.82
N TYR A 17 -4.67 -11.13 4.78
CA TYR A 17 -5.77 -11.73 5.53
C TYR A 17 -6.59 -10.68 6.31
N TYR A 18 -5.92 -9.70 6.93
CA TYR A 18 -6.61 -8.61 7.63
C TYR A 18 -7.31 -7.65 6.66
N SER A 19 -6.71 -7.37 5.50
CA SER A 19 -7.32 -6.59 4.42
C SER A 19 -8.64 -7.21 3.97
N LEU A 20 -8.66 -8.52 3.71
CA LEU A 20 -9.87 -9.28 3.35
C LEU A 20 -10.93 -9.28 4.45
N LYS A 21 -10.54 -9.07 5.72
CA LYS A 21 -11.45 -8.92 6.85
C LYS A 21 -11.96 -7.48 7.04
N GLY A 22 -11.57 -6.55 6.16
CA GLY A 22 -11.87 -5.12 6.27
C GLY A 22 -11.08 -4.41 7.38
N GLN A 23 -10.06 -5.06 7.95
CA GLN A 23 -9.22 -4.50 9.02
C GLN A 23 -7.97 -3.86 8.41
N HIS A 24 -8.18 -2.85 7.57
CA HIS A 24 -7.14 -2.20 6.77
C HIS A 24 -6.02 -1.59 7.63
N GLU A 25 -6.34 -0.99 8.80
CA GLU A 25 -5.32 -0.44 9.71
C GLU A 25 -4.35 -1.51 10.22
N LYS A 26 -4.87 -2.70 10.57
CA LYS A 26 -4.02 -3.82 10.99
C LYS A 26 -3.21 -4.35 9.82
N ALA A 27 -3.81 -4.43 8.63
CA ALA A 27 -3.10 -4.85 7.41
C ALA A 27 -1.86 -3.97 7.16
N VAL A 28 -2.04 -2.64 7.25
CA VAL A 28 -0.94 -1.66 7.15
C VAL A 28 0.14 -1.91 8.21
N GLU A 29 -0.23 -2.21 9.46
CA GLU A 29 0.74 -2.51 10.52
C GLU A 29 1.60 -3.73 10.16
N TYR A 30 1.00 -4.80 9.64
CA TYR A 30 1.72 -5.99 9.20
C TYR A 30 2.60 -5.73 7.97
N PHE A 31 2.15 -4.93 7.00
CA PHE A 31 3.00 -4.51 5.89
C PHE A 31 4.17 -3.66 6.36
N ARG A 32 3.96 -2.77 7.33
CA ARG A 32 5.05 -1.99 7.93
C ARG A 32 6.07 -2.87 8.66
N ARG A 33 5.61 -3.95 9.30
CA ARG A 33 6.51 -4.98 9.88
C ARG A 33 7.29 -5.72 8.78
N ALA A 34 6.65 -6.06 7.66
CA ALA A 34 7.33 -6.65 6.51
C ALA A 34 8.45 -5.73 5.99
N LEU A 35 8.18 -4.42 5.92
CA LEU A 35 9.15 -3.41 5.49
C LEU A 35 10.28 -3.16 6.50
N LYS A 36 10.04 -3.40 7.80
CA LYS A 36 11.11 -3.39 8.81
C LYS A 36 12.07 -4.57 8.64
N LEU A 37 11.56 -5.71 8.20
CA LEU A 37 12.38 -6.90 7.91
C LEU A 37 13.12 -6.74 6.59
N GLN A 38 12.41 -6.32 5.54
CA GLN A 38 12.97 -6.09 4.21
C GLN A 38 12.44 -4.79 3.63
N ARG A 39 13.24 -3.72 3.73
CA ARG A 39 12.84 -2.38 3.27
C ARG A 39 12.63 -2.30 1.75
N THR A 40 13.30 -3.18 1.00
CA THR A 40 13.20 -3.25 -0.46
C THR A 40 12.07 -4.17 -0.95
N TYR A 41 11.21 -4.66 -0.05
CA TYR A 41 10.12 -5.55 -0.44
C TYR A 41 8.99 -4.78 -1.11
N LEU A 42 9.06 -4.73 -2.44
CA LEU A 42 8.15 -3.97 -3.31
C LEU A 42 6.67 -4.27 -3.05
N ALA A 43 6.33 -5.56 -2.90
CA ALA A 43 4.94 -5.97 -2.71
C ALA A 43 4.33 -5.43 -1.41
N ALA A 44 5.12 -5.19 -0.35
CA ALA A 44 4.58 -4.57 0.87
C ALA A 44 4.27 -3.08 0.65
N TRP A 45 5.07 -2.36 -0.14
CA TRP A 45 4.80 -0.96 -0.48
C TRP A 45 3.54 -0.83 -1.33
N THR A 46 3.37 -1.67 -2.34
CA THR A 46 2.17 -1.65 -3.19
C THR A 46 0.91 -2.03 -2.41
N LEU A 47 0.96 -3.13 -1.63
CA LEU A 47 -0.18 -3.55 -0.81
C LEU A 47 -0.55 -2.49 0.24
N MET A 48 0.44 -1.88 0.89
CA MET A 48 0.19 -0.79 1.84
C MET A 48 -0.45 0.44 1.16
N GLY A 49 -0.07 0.74 -0.09
CA GLY A 49 -0.74 1.76 -0.89
C GLY A 49 -2.21 1.44 -1.14
N HIS A 50 -2.54 0.18 -1.45
CA HIS A 50 -3.93 -0.27 -1.62
C HIS A 50 -4.74 -0.10 -0.32
N GLU A 51 -4.18 -0.52 0.82
CA GLU A 51 -4.88 -0.35 2.11
C GLU A 51 -5.11 1.12 2.46
N PHE A 52 -4.18 2.02 2.13
CA PHE A 52 -4.39 3.44 2.35
C PHE A 52 -5.47 4.03 1.46
N MET A 53 -5.64 3.52 0.23
CA MET A 53 -6.77 3.88 -0.63
C MET A 53 -8.11 3.46 -0.01
N GLU A 54 -8.20 2.24 0.53
CA GLU A 54 -9.39 1.76 1.25
C GLU A 54 -9.69 2.59 2.50
N LEU A 55 -8.65 3.03 3.21
CA LEU A 55 -8.74 3.95 4.34
C LEU A 55 -9.06 5.40 3.93
N LYS A 56 -9.25 5.69 2.63
CA LYS A 56 -9.42 7.03 2.06
C LYS A 56 -8.28 8.01 2.38
N ASN A 57 -7.12 7.48 2.77
CA ASN A 57 -5.91 8.27 2.99
C ASN A 57 -5.07 8.29 1.72
N THR A 58 -5.57 9.02 0.72
CA THR A 58 -4.92 9.16 -0.60
C THR A 58 -3.50 9.73 -0.50
N ALA A 59 -3.23 10.63 0.45
CA ALA A 59 -1.90 11.19 0.65
C ALA A 59 -0.87 10.11 1.06
N ALA A 60 -1.22 9.27 2.04
CA ALA A 60 -0.36 8.16 2.45
C ALA A 60 -0.24 7.08 1.38
N ALA A 61 -1.30 6.84 0.60
CA ALA A 61 -1.27 5.93 -0.54
C ALA A 61 -0.27 6.38 -1.60
N ILE A 62 -0.29 7.67 -1.97
CA ILE A 62 0.66 8.25 -2.94
C ILE A 62 2.09 8.06 -2.46
N GLU A 63 2.39 8.38 -1.20
CA GLU A 63 3.73 8.19 -0.63
C GLU A 63 4.18 6.71 -0.70
N ALA A 64 3.30 5.77 -0.36
CA ALA A 64 3.60 4.34 -0.43
C ALA A 64 3.87 3.88 -1.88
N TYR A 65 3.07 4.33 -2.85
CA TYR A 65 3.30 4.00 -4.25
C TYR A 65 4.55 4.67 -4.81
N ARG A 66 4.88 5.90 -4.41
CA ARG A 66 6.15 6.55 -4.80
C ARG A 66 7.34 5.75 -4.33
N GLN A 67 7.35 5.30 -3.08
CA GLN A 67 8.41 4.41 -2.58
C GLN A 67 8.49 3.10 -3.37
N ALA A 68 7.34 2.54 -3.78
CA ALA A 68 7.33 1.34 -4.63
C ALA A 68 7.94 1.62 -6.02
N VAL A 69 7.57 2.73 -6.65
CA VAL A 69 8.12 3.14 -7.96
C VAL A 69 9.62 3.44 -7.86
N ASP A 70 10.07 4.10 -6.80
CA ASP A 70 11.49 4.40 -6.58
C ASP A 70 12.33 3.12 -6.41
N LEU A 71 11.76 2.10 -5.76
CA LEU A 71 12.39 0.78 -5.59
C LEU A 71 12.42 -0.04 -6.87
N ALA A 72 11.33 -0.02 -7.64
CA ALA A 72 11.20 -0.78 -8.88
C ALA A 72 10.45 0.04 -9.92
N ALA A 73 11.19 0.91 -10.61
CA ALA A 73 10.64 1.77 -11.65
C ALA A 73 10.01 0.98 -12.83
N SER A 74 10.37 -0.30 -12.98
CA SER A 74 9.83 -1.20 -14.01
C SER A 74 8.53 -1.89 -13.61
N ASP A 75 8.05 -1.78 -12.36
CA ASP A 75 6.80 -2.44 -11.96
C ASP A 75 5.59 -1.57 -12.30
N PHE A 76 4.86 -1.98 -13.33
CA PHE A 76 3.64 -1.32 -13.80
C PHE A 76 2.56 -1.20 -12.71
N ARG A 77 2.50 -2.12 -11.75
CA ARG A 77 1.45 -2.13 -10.72
C ARG A 77 1.57 -0.93 -9.79
N ALA A 78 2.79 -0.55 -9.43
CA ALA A 78 3.06 0.62 -8.59
C ALA A 78 2.68 1.92 -9.32
N TRP A 79 3.02 2.02 -10.62
CA TRP A 79 2.62 3.14 -11.46
C TRP A 79 1.12 3.25 -11.64
N TYR A 80 0.44 2.12 -11.84
CA TYR A 80 -1.01 2.08 -11.95
C TYR A 80 -1.69 2.54 -10.66
N GLY A 81 -1.24 2.03 -9.50
CA GLY A 81 -1.74 2.45 -8.19
C GLY A 81 -1.48 3.93 -7.90
N LEU A 82 -0.31 4.45 -8.28
CA LEU A 82 0.03 5.86 -8.16
C LEU A 82 -0.90 6.73 -9.02
N GLY A 83 -1.16 6.32 -10.27
CA GLY A 83 -2.07 7.00 -11.18
C GLY A 83 -3.49 7.10 -10.61
N GLN A 84 -4.05 5.97 -10.15
CA GLN A 84 -5.36 5.95 -9.50
C GLN A 84 -5.42 6.85 -8.27
N ALA A 85 -4.37 6.86 -7.45
CA ALA A 85 -4.30 7.71 -6.27
C ALA A 85 -4.29 9.21 -6.63
N TYR A 86 -3.62 9.60 -7.71
CA TYR A 86 -3.63 10.99 -8.20
C TYR A 86 -4.95 11.40 -8.84
N GLU A 87 -5.60 10.51 -9.60
CA GLU A 87 -6.95 10.78 -10.12
C GLU A 87 -7.93 11.00 -8.97
N LEU A 88 -7.88 10.14 -7.95
CA LEU A 88 -8.68 10.27 -6.74
C LEU A 88 -8.29 11.47 -5.88
N LEU A 89 -7.11 12.07 -6.03
CA LEU A 89 -6.77 13.33 -5.38
C LEU A 89 -7.26 14.56 -6.17
N ARG A 90 -7.26 14.47 -7.51
CA ARG A 90 -7.80 15.53 -8.37
C ARG A 90 -9.33 15.62 -8.30
N MET A 91 -10.04 14.50 -8.23
CA MET A 91 -11.50 14.47 -8.11
C MET A 91 -12.06 15.22 -6.89
N PRO A 92 -11.57 15.06 -5.65
CA PRO A 92 -12.05 15.80 -4.49
C PRO A 92 -11.66 17.28 -4.56
N TYR A 93 -10.50 17.61 -5.14
CA TYR A 93 -10.14 19.01 -5.39
C TYR A 93 -11.11 19.68 -6.38
N TYR A 94 -11.49 18.96 -7.43
CA TYR A 94 -12.53 19.42 -8.36
C TYR A 94 -13.91 19.51 -7.69
N ALA A 95 -14.29 18.54 -6.84
CA ALA A 95 -15.56 18.56 -6.13
C ALA A 95 -15.69 19.77 -5.18
N LEU A 96 -14.61 20.20 -4.54
CA LEU A 96 -14.58 21.41 -3.70
C LEU A 96 -14.70 22.71 -4.49
N TYR A 97 -14.35 22.74 -5.78
CA TYR A 97 -14.43 23.93 -6.62
C TYR A 97 -15.83 24.16 -7.21
N TYR A 98 -16.67 23.12 -7.25
CA TYR A 98 -18.00 23.15 -7.87
C TYR A 98 -19.17 23.23 -6.87
N TYR A 99 -18.91 23.49 -5.58
CA TYR A 99 -19.90 23.79 -4.54
C TYR A 99 -19.65 25.20 -3.97
#